data_AF-A0A1H7MCW0-F1
#
_entry.id   AF-A0A1H7MCW0-F1
#
_cell.length_a   1.000
_cell.length_b   1.000
_cell.length_c   1.000
_cell.angle_alpha   90.00
_cell.angle_beta   90.00
_cell.angle_gamma   90.00
#
_symmetry.space_group_name_H-M   'P 1'
#
loop_
_entity.id
_entity.type
_entity.pdbx_description
1 polymer ?
#
loop_
_entity_poly.entity_id
_entity_poly.type
_entity_poly.pdbx_seq_one_letter_code
_entity_poly.pdbx_strand_id
1 'polypeptide(L)'
;MPLSTIRIEDEVFVAEGAVGIGAVREVTPKTLTVYFEGYGDVELGPDHITSAHDGKVVVDPTKLPQDLQDRLDHIHDGEYRNISET
;
A
#
# COMPACT_ATOMS: atom_id res chain seq x y z
N MET A 1 13.47 2.85 -8.26
CA MET A 1 13.23 1.65 -9.10
C MET A 1 12.44 2.03 -10.34
N PRO A 2 12.53 1.29 -11.46
CA PRO A 2 11.63 1.47 -12.58
C PRO A 2 10.22 0.92 -12.25
N LEU A 3 9.18 1.73 -12.44
CA LEU A 3 7.77 1.32 -12.24
C LEU A 3 7.32 0.23 -13.22
N SER A 4 8.09 -0.03 -14.26
CA SER A 4 7.79 -0.98 -15.35
C SER A 4 7.65 -2.44 -14.91
N THR A 5 8.07 -2.79 -13.69
CA THR A 5 7.92 -4.15 -13.16
C THR A 5 6.59 -4.38 -12.45
N ILE A 6 5.86 -3.30 -12.14
CA ILE A 6 4.61 -3.30 -11.39
C ILE A 6 3.45 -3.46 -12.37
N ARG A 7 2.48 -4.29 -11.99
CA ARG A 7 1.28 -4.56 -12.77
C ARG A 7 0.04 -4.09 -12.04
N ILE A 8 -1.02 -3.88 -12.82
CA ILE A 8 -2.37 -3.71 -12.26
C ILE A 8 -2.72 -5.02 -11.52
N GLU A 9 -3.44 -4.89 -10.42
CA GLU A 9 -3.77 -5.97 -9.46
C GLU A 9 -2.60 -6.46 -8.58
N ASP A 10 -1.38 -5.91 -8.73
CA ASP A 10 -0.31 -6.19 -7.76
C ASP A 10 -0.72 -5.71 -6.36
N GLU A 11 -0.43 -6.54 -5.35
CA GLU A 11 -0.80 -6.28 -3.96
C GLU A 11 0.19 -5.31 -3.31
N VAL A 12 -0.33 -4.36 -2.53
CA VAL A 12 0.45 -3.27 -1.93
C VAL A 12 0.60 -3.47 -0.42
N PHE A 13 1.84 -3.32 0.06
CA PHE A 13 2.25 -3.56 1.45
C PHE A 13 3.03 -2.36 1.99
N VAL A 14 2.92 -2.09 3.29
CA VAL A 14 3.73 -1.05 3.97
C VAL A 14 5.08 -1.54 4.48
N ALA A 15 5.27 -2.85 4.53
CA ALA A 15 6.53 -3.49 4.86
C ALA A 15 6.53 -4.93 4.35
N GLU A 16 7.71 -5.51 4.13
CA GLU A 16 7.81 -6.94 3.82
C GLU A 16 7.32 -7.79 5.01
N GLY A 17 6.38 -8.70 4.75
CA GLY A 17 5.75 -9.52 5.77
C GLY A 17 4.57 -8.87 6.50
N ALA A 18 4.20 -7.63 6.13
CA ALA A 18 2.98 -6.99 6.61
C ALA A 18 1.73 -7.52 5.88
N VAL A 19 0.56 -7.11 6.36
CA VAL A 19 -0.73 -7.36 5.68
C VAL A 19 -0.83 -6.47 4.43
N GLY A 20 -1.36 -7.02 3.34
CA GLY A 20 -1.70 -6.25 2.15
C GLY A 20 -2.77 -5.22 2.48
N ILE A 21 -2.55 -3.96 2.10
CA ILE A 21 -3.42 -2.83 2.46
C ILE A 21 -4.18 -2.26 1.26
N GLY A 22 -3.94 -2.83 0.08
CA GLY A 22 -4.48 -2.33 -1.16
C GLY A 22 -3.94 -3.04 -2.39
N ALA A 23 -4.39 -2.58 -3.55
CA ALA A 23 -3.98 -3.12 -4.84
C ALA A 23 -3.76 -2.00 -5.87
N VAL A 24 -2.84 -2.24 -6.79
CA VAL A 24 -2.56 -1.32 -7.91
C VAL A 24 -3.75 -1.33 -8.88
N ARG A 25 -4.32 -0.15 -9.15
CA ARG A 25 -5.42 0.04 -10.12
C ARG A 25 -4.95 0.57 -11.45
N GLU A 26 -3.91 1.39 -11.46
CA GLU A 26 -3.36 1.96 -12.69
C GLU A 26 -1.84 2.13 -12.56
N VAL A 27 -1.13 1.91 -13.67
CA VAL A 27 0.31 2.08 -13.76
C VAL A 27 0.63 3.05 -14.88
N THR A 28 1.25 4.18 -14.53
CA THR A 28 1.77 5.15 -15.50
C THR A 28 3.31 5.13 -15.49
N PRO A 29 3.97 5.72 -16.50
CA PRO A 29 5.43 5.82 -16.50
C PRO A 29 6.01 6.65 -15.34
N LYS A 30 5.17 7.44 -14.65
CA LYS A 30 5.58 8.40 -13.61
C LYS A 30 4.98 8.10 -12.24
N THR A 31 3.81 7.49 -12.20
CA THR A 31 2.99 7.32 -11.00
C THR A 31 2.22 6.01 -11.05
N LEU A 32 1.77 5.54 -9.88
CA LEU A 32 0.88 4.42 -9.70
C LEU A 32 -0.38 4.92 -9.01
N THR A 33 -1.54 4.45 -9.45
CA THR A 33 -2.77 4.64 -8.69
C THR A 33 -3.02 3.37 -7.89
N VAL A 34 -2.98 3.48 -6.57
CA VAL A 34 -3.23 2.36 -5.65
C VAL A 34 -4.55 2.60 -4.95
N TYR A 35 -5.40 1.59 -4.90
CA TYR A 35 -6.57 1.60 -4.06
C TYR A 35 -6.25 1.01 -2.70
N PHE A 36 -6.51 1.79 -1.67
CA PHE A 36 -6.39 1.41 -0.27
C PHE A 36 -7.77 1.11 0.31
N GLU A 37 -7.93 -0.06 0.91
CA GLU A 37 -9.22 -0.50 1.46
C GLU A 37 -9.71 0.49 2.53
N GLY A 38 -10.95 0.93 2.41
CA GLY A 38 -11.56 1.90 3.33
C GLY A 38 -11.04 3.34 3.21
N TYR A 39 -10.05 3.62 2.35
CA TYR A 39 -9.55 4.98 2.08
C TYR A 39 -9.91 5.46 0.67
N GLY A 40 -9.66 4.65 -0.35
CA GLY A 40 -9.87 5.01 -1.75
C GLY A 40 -8.57 4.97 -2.56
N ASP A 41 -8.60 5.58 -3.74
CA ASP A 41 -7.44 5.69 -4.63
C ASP A 41 -6.46 6.79 -4.21
N VAL A 42 -5.17 6.48 -4.32
CA VAL A 42 -4.06 7.39 -4.04
C VAL A 42 -3.02 7.25 -5.15
N GLU A 43 -2.55 8.41 -5.62
CA GLU A 43 -1.44 8.46 -6.56
C GLU A 43 -0.09 8.40 -5.83
N LEU A 44 0.73 7.41 -6.19
CA LEU A 44 2.06 7.19 -5.64
C LEU A 44 3.12 7.36 -6.73
N GLY A 45 4.06 8.28 -6.51
CA GLY A 45 5.30 8.36 -7.27
C GLY A 45 6.32 7.26 -6.89
N PRO A 46 7.39 7.09 -7.69
CA PRO A 46 8.45 6.10 -7.44
C PRO A 46 9.21 6.32 -6.13
N ASP A 47 9.18 7.54 -5.58
CA ASP A 47 9.78 7.87 -4.28
C ASP A 47 9.03 7.22 -3.11
N HIS A 48 7.75 6.90 -3.28
CA HIS A 48 6.95 6.20 -2.27
C HIS A 48 7.19 4.68 -2.27
N ILE A 49 7.93 4.15 -3.23
CA ILE A 49 8.08 2.69 -3.42
C ILE A 49 9.44 2.26 -2.90
N THR A 50 9.42 1.39 -1.90
CA THR A 50 10.61 0.78 -1.32
C THR A 50 11.08 -0.38 -2.19
N SER A 51 10.17 -1.26 -2.60
CA SER A 51 10.48 -2.42 -3.42
C SER A 51 9.28 -2.89 -4.24
N ALA A 52 9.52 -3.56 -5.37
CA ALA A 52 8.45 -4.19 -6.15
C ALA A 52 8.96 -5.49 -6.77
N HIS A 53 8.39 -6.62 -6.36
CA HIS A 53 8.79 -7.95 -6.81
C HIS A 53 7.68 -8.98 -6.56
N ASP A 54 7.65 -10.05 -7.36
CA ASP A 54 6.74 -11.19 -7.17
C ASP A 54 5.23 -10.82 -7.10
N GLY A 55 4.80 -9.78 -7.82
CA GLY A 55 3.42 -9.27 -7.77
C GLY A 55 3.09 -8.47 -6.50
N LYS A 56 4.12 -8.08 -5.74
CA LYS A 56 4.03 -7.31 -4.50
C LYS A 56 4.72 -5.96 -4.68
N VAL A 57 4.07 -4.92 -4.18
CA VAL A 57 4.61 -3.56 -4.13
C VAL A 57 4.72 -3.14 -2.68
N VAL A 58 5.95 -2.91 -2.22
CA VAL A 58 6.24 -2.41 -0.89
C VAL A 58 6.39 -0.89 -0.97
N VAL A 59 5.54 -0.16 -0.26
CA VAL A 59 5.55 1.29 -0.18
C VAL A 59 6.12 1.76 1.16
N ASP A 60 6.68 2.96 1.18
CA ASP A 60 7.18 3.59 2.39
C ASP A 60 6.02 4.31 3.10
N PRO A 61 5.58 3.84 4.29
CA PRO A 61 4.46 4.45 4.99
C PRO A 61 4.74 5.89 5.40
N THR A 62 6.00 6.26 5.69
CA THR A 62 6.35 7.62 6.13
C THR A 62 6.18 8.67 5.04
N LYS A 63 6.15 8.24 3.77
CA LYS A 63 5.92 9.10 2.61
C LYS A 63 4.46 9.16 2.17
N LEU A 64 3.58 8.31 2.72
CA LEU A 64 2.16 8.31 2.40
C LEU A 64 1.44 9.55 2.96
N PRO A 65 0.22 9.87 2.50
CA PRO A 65 -0.58 10.92 3.11
C PRO A 65 -0.75 10.68 4.62
N GLN A 66 -0.63 11.73 5.44
CA GLN A 66 -0.67 11.62 6.89
C GLN A 66 -1.94 10.95 7.43
N ASP A 67 -3.08 11.12 6.75
CA ASP A 67 -4.35 10.48 7.07
C ASP A 67 -4.29 8.94 6.89
N LEU A 68 -3.57 8.48 5.86
CA LEU A 68 -3.32 7.06 5.63
C LEU A 68 -2.29 6.52 6.63
N GLN A 69 -1.28 7.32 7.00
CA GLN A 69 -0.31 6.95 8.04
C GLN A 69 -0.99 6.69 9.39
N ASP A 70 -1.88 7.59 9.82
CA ASP A 70 -2.63 7.46 11.09
C ASP A 70 -3.48 6.18 11.12
N ARG A 71 -4.10 5.84 9.99
CA ARG A 71 -4.85 4.60 9.84
C ARG A 71 -3.99 3.34 9.87
N LEU A 72 -2.83 3.39 9.24
CA LEU A 72 -1.87 2.28 9.23
C LEU A 72 -1.23 2.08 10.60
N ASP A 73 -0.93 3.17 11.31
CA ASP A 73 -0.45 3.14 12.70
C ASP A 73 -1.49 2.46 13.60
N HIS A 74 -2.78 2.74 13.42
CA HIS A 74 -3.85 2.04 14.14
C HIS A 74 -3.93 0.53 13.82
N ILE A 75 -3.61 0.11 12.59
CA ILE A 75 -3.54 -1.30 12.22
C ILE A 75 -2.33 -1.98 12.87
N HIS A 76 -1.21 -1.27 13.05
CA HIS A 76 0.02 -1.78 13.65
C HIS A 76 0.03 -1.74 15.19
N ASP A 77 -0.62 -0.74 15.80
CA ASP A 77 -0.85 -0.62 17.26
C ASP A 77 -1.95 -1.59 17.73
N GLY A 78 -2.80 -2.04 16.78
CA GLY A 78 -3.79 -3.07 16.96
C GLY A 78 -3.20 -4.48 17.10
N GLU A 79 -2.64 -4.77 18.27
CA GLU A 79 -2.90 -6.06 18.93
C GLU A 79 -4.35 -6.47 18.65
N TYR A 80 -4.54 -7.67 18.07
CA TYR A 80 -5.82 -8.31 17.73
C TYR A 80 -6.99 -7.85 18.62
N ARG A 81 -7.68 -6.78 18.23
CA ARG A 81 -9.00 -6.52 18.76
C ARG A 81 -9.96 -7.37 17.95
N ASN A 82 -10.09 -8.61 18.41
CA ASN A 82 -11.22 -9.51 18.22
C ASN A 82 -12.41 -8.80 17.56
N ILE A 83 -12.62 -9.06 16.28
CA ILE A 83 -13.96 -9.05 15.70
C ILE A 83 -14.38 -10.49 15.45
N SER A 84 -14.62 -11.19 16.56
CA SER A 84 -15.68 -12.19 16.56
C SER A 84 -17.00 -11.46 16.82
N GLU A 85 -18.06 -11.93 16.17
CA GLU A 85 -19.48 -11.62 16.39
C GLU A 85 -19.98 -10.34 15.67
N THR A 86 -20.96 -10.39 14.77
CA THR A 86 -22.23 -11.15 14.78
C THR A 86 -22.65 -11.61 13.39
#